data_AF-A0A1I6FR03-F1
#
_entry.id   AF-A0A1I6FR03-F1
#
_cell.length_a   1.000
_cell.length_b   1.000
_cell.length_c   1.000
_cell.angle_alpha   90.00
_cell.angle_beta   90.00
_cell.angle_gamma   90.00
#
_symmetry.space_group_name_H-M   'P 1'
#
loop_
_entity.id
_entity.type
_entity.pdbx_description
1 polymer ?
#
loop_
_entity_poly.entity_id
_entity_poly.type
_entity_poly.pdbx_seq_one_letter_code
_entity_poly.pdbx_strand_id
1 'polypeptide(L)' 'MNLTAVLHAGFAVSVLAGILVSDTTLRVAAFALGAVLFVAGIVVSRRGD' A
#
# COMPACT_ATOMS: atom_id res chain seq x y z
N MET A 1 -13.62 4.22 -11.19
CA MET A 1 -12.84 4.40 -9.95
C MET A 1 -11.45 4.88 -10.32
N ASN A 2 -10.91 5.89 -9.62
CA ASN A 2 -9.53 6.33 -9.82
C ASN A 2 -8.57 5.26 -9.25
N LEU A 3 -7.91 4.50 -10.13
CA LEU A 3 -7.03 3.39 -9.74
C LEU A 3 -5.87 3.85 -8.85
N THR A 4 -5.27 5.00 -9.13
CA THR A 4 -4.23 5.61 -8.28
C THR A 4 -4.74 5.81 -6.85
N ALA A 5 -5.95 6.36 -6.70
CA ALA A 5 -6.54 6.60 -5.38
C ALA A 5 -6.79 5.27 -4.64
N VAL A 6 -7.24 4.24 -5.34
CA VAL A 6 -7.45 2.89 -4.77
C VAL A 6 -6.13 2.30 -4.27
N LEU A 7 -5.05 2.41 -5.05
CA LEU A 7 -3.73 1.90 -4.67
C LEU A 7 -3.17 2.61 -3.43
N HIS A 8 -3.30 3.94 -3.36
CA HIS A 8 -2.87 4.72 -2.18
C HIS A 8 -3.75 4.46 -0.94
N ALA A 9 -5.06 4.26 -1.12
CA ALA A 9 -5.94 3.84 -0.03
C ALA A 9 -5.54 2.45 0.48
N GLY A 10 -5.23 1.52 -0.41
CA GLY A 10 -4.70 0.19 -0.06
C GLY A 10 -3.37 0.28 0.69
N PHE A 11 -2.48 1.19 0.31
CA PHE A 11 -1.26 1.50 1.08
C PHE A 11 -1.59 1.93 2.51
N ALA A 12 -2.47 2.93 2.68
CA ALA A 12 -2.83 3.44 3.99
C ALA A 12 -3.45 2.34 4.88
N VAL A 13 -4.34 1.52 4.32
CA VAL A 13 -4.94 0.37 5.02
C VAL A 13 -3.88 -0.65 5.42
N SER A 14 -2.94 -0.97 4.53
CA SER A 14 -1.88 -1.95 4.80
C SER A 14 -0.93 -1.47 5.90
N VAL A 15 -0.61 -0.17 5.92
CA VAL A 15 0.18 0.44 7.00
C VAL A 15 -0.59 0.37 8.33
N LEU A 16 -1.87 0.75 8.33
CA LEU A 16 -2.69 0.68 9.54
C LEU A 16 -2.77 -0.76 10.08
N ALA A 17 -2.94 -1.75 9.19
CA ALA A 17 -2.93 -3.16 9.55
C ALA A 17 -1.59 -3.58 10.19
N GLY A 18 -0.46 -3.17 9.62
CA GLY A 18 0.85 -3.47 10.20
C GLY A 18 1.06 -2.86 11.59
N ILE A 19 0.49 -1.68 11.87
CA ILE A 19 0.54 -1.06 13.21
C ILE A 19 -0.28 -1.88 14.22
N LEU A 20 -1.44 -2.41 13.82
CA LEU A 20 -2.37 -3.10 14.70
C LEU A 20 -2.01 -4.57 14.95
N VAL A 21 -1.23 -5.19 14.07
CA VAL A 21 -0.85 -6.61 14.17
C VAL A 21 0.38 -6.79 15.06
N SER A 22 0.27 -7.70 16.05
CA SER A 22 1.37 -8.01 16.98
C SER A 22 2.35 -9.06 16.45
N ASP A 23 1.90 -9.93 15.54
CA ASP A 23 2.79 -10.91 14.91
C ASP A 23 3.80 -10.21 14.01
N THR A 24 5.09 -10.47 14.24
CA THR A 24 6.16 -9.75 13.55
C THR A 24 6.19 -10.05 12.05
N THR A 25 5.94 -11.29 11.67
CA THR A 25 5.96 -11.71 10.26
C THR A 25 4.81 -11.06 9.50
N LEU A 26 3.59 -11.13 10.05
CA LEU A 26 2.41 -10.51 9.45
C LEU A 26 2.53 -8.98 9.40
N ARG A 27 3.09 -8.35 10.43
CA ARG A 27 3.37 -6.91 10.44
C ARG A 27 4.31 -6.51 9.31
N VAL A 28 5.43 -7.22 9.16
CA VAL A 28 6.40 -6.95 8.09
C VAL A 28 5.76 -7.15 6.72
N ALA A 29 4.98 -8.22 6.54
CA ALA A 29 4.25 -8.47 5.31
C ALA A 29 3.26 -7.34 4.98
N ALA A 30 2.53 -6.82 5.96
CA ALA A 30 1.59 -5.71 5.78
C ALA A 30 2.30 -4.42 5.36
N PHE A 31 3.43 -4.08 5.99
CA PHE A 31 4.23 -2.92 5.59
C PHE A 31 4.84 -3.09 4.19
N ALA A 32 5.36 -4.27 3.86
CA ALA A 32 5.90 -4.56 2.53
C ALA A 32 4.82 -4.43 1.45
N LEU A 33 3.62 -4.98 1.69
CA LEU A 33 2.48 -4.81 0.81
C LEU A 33 2.12 -3.33 0.64
N GLY A 34 2.07 -2.57 1.73
CA GLY A 34 1.85 -1.13 1.67
C GLY A 34 2.85 -0.42 0.77
N ALA A 35 4.14 -0.68 0.95
CA ALA A 35 5.20 -0.09 0.13
C ALA A 35 5.00 -0.40 -1.36
N VAL A 36 4.67 -1.65 -1.70
CA VAL A 36 4.37 -2.06 -3.08
C VAL A 36 3.18 -1.30 -3.65
N LEU A 37 2.08 -1.17 -2.88
CA LEU A 37 0.87 -0.46 -3.31
C LEU A 37 1.14 1.03 -3.55
N PHE A 38 1.93 1.67 -2.70
CA PHE A 38 2.34 3.06 -2.86
C PHE A 38 3.14 3.27 -4.15
N VAL A 39 4.16 2.45 -4.38
CA VAL A 39 4.99 2.50 -5.60
C VAL A 39 4.14 2.22 -6.85
N ALA A 40 3.25 1.22 -6.79
CA ALA A 40 2.33 0.93 -7.88
C ALA A 40 1.42 2.12 -8.20
N GLY A 41 0.93 2.83 -7.17
CA GLY A 41 0.15 4.06 -7.33
C GLY A 41 0.93 5.15 -8.09
N ILE A 42 2.20 5.35 -7.75
CA ILE A 42 3.09 6.30 -8.46
C ILE A 42 3.28 5.87 -9.93
N VAL A 43 3.58 4.59 -10.17
CA VAL A 43 3.77 4.06 -11.54
C VAL A 43 2.51 4.24 -12.37
N VAL A 44 1.34 3.94 -11.83
CA VAL A 44 0.06 4.10 -12.53
C VAL A 44 -0.21 5.56 -12.87
N SER A 45 0.01 6.49 -11.94
CA SER A 45 -0.16 7.92 -12.23
C SER A 45 0.74 8.41 -13.35
N ARG A 46 1.96 7.89 -13.44
CA ARG A 46 2.96 8.29 -14.44
C ARG A 46 2.76 7.68 -15.82
N ARG A 47 1.88 6.69 -16.00
CA ARG A 47 1.65 6.08 -17.31
C ARG A 47 0.99 7.02 -18.34
N GLY A 48 0.43 8.13 -17.88
CA GLY A 48 -0.19 9.15 -18.74
C GLY A 48 0.67 10.39 -18.99
N ASP A 49 1.85 10.47 -18.36
CA ASP A 49 2.85 11.55 -18.56
C ASP A 49 3.83 11.16 -19.68
#